data_AF-A0A8J2XI43-F1
#
_entry.id   AF-A0A8J2XI43-F1
#
_cell.length_a   1.000
_cell.length_b   1.000
_cell.length_c   1.000
_cell.angle_alpha   90.00
_cell.angle_beta   90.00
_cell.angle_gamma   90.00
#
_symmetry.space_group_name_H-M   'P 1'
#
loop_
_entity.id
_entity.type
_entity.pdbx_description
1 polymer ?
#
loop_
_entity_poly.entity_id
_entity_poly.type
_entity_poly.pdbx_seq_one_letter_code
_entity_poly.pdbx_strand_id
1 'polypeptide(L)'
;MKKTFLILFYLYSGSLMAQHTVTIKTGDDKNYSFYTIQGDTTKYSFKAKIADLENRFEDAAKYTIKGIEVGEFKNLANAYYDAACYLVLTNNKEDAIKYIKKSIDNGWEDLAHLDYDADLHPLKSSNGWKSMIEPKLKEYYIINNEDLAKMYAEDQQARLSGQIDSNLAEKDEIRRTKVLQLLENNELKSGHDFYKAAMIMHHGNSVEDYKHAEILIQKAMVSKHVHQMAPWLSAAIKDRLLLKLGKPQWYGTQNMTVIKGKIAIDPKIIDTTAVTPERRKELNAPTIETLREYLKNFNSN
;
A
#
# COMPACT_ATOMS: atom_id res chain seq x y z
N MET A 1 -26.58 18.66 11.18
CA MET A 1 -26.14 17.62 12.14
C MET A 1 -26.57 16.27 11.61
N LYS A 2 -25.68 15.55 10.90
CA LYS A 2 -25.97 14.18 10.43
C LYS A 2 -25.70 13.22 11.60
N LYS A 3 -26.70 12.44 12.00
CA LYS A 3 -26.59 11.43 13.06
C LYS A 3 -26.02 10.16 12.45
N THR A 4 -24.77 9.83 12.76
CA THR A 4 -24.19 8.51 12.52
C THR A 4 -24.86 7.52 13.46
N PHE A 5 -25.55 6.51 12.93
CA PHE A 5 -26.07 5.41 13.75
C PHE A 5 -25.01 4.32 13.88
N LEU A 6 -24.43 4.22 15.08
CA LEU A 6 -23.53 3.15 15.49
C LEU A 6 -24.37 1.99 16.03
N ILE A 7 -24.43 0.86 15.31
CA ILE A 7 -25.03 -0.37 15.83
C ILE A 7 -23.90 -1.23 16.41
N LEU A 8 -23.71 -1.15 17.73
CA LEU A 8 -22.79 -2.03 18.46
C LEU A 8 -23.53 -3.32 18.86
N PHE A 9 -23.11 -4.46 18.33
CA PHE A 9 -23.47 -5.76 18.92
C PHE A 9 -22.41 -6.11 19.97
N TYR A 10 -22.79 -6.07 21.24
CA TYR A 10 -21.98 -6.63 22.33
C TYR A 10 -22.23 -8.14 22.40
N LEU A 11 -21.21 -8.94 22.11
CA LEU A 11 -21.14 -10.34 22.53
C LEU A 11 -20.11 -10.41 23.67
N TYR A 12 -20.57 -10.77 24.86
CA TYR A 12 -19.69 -11.09 25.99
C TYR A 12 -18.89 -12.36 25.65
N SER A 13 -17.57 -12.28 25.71
CA SER A 13 -16.71 -13.44 25.93
C SER A 13 -15.55 -13.07 26.85
N GLY A 14 -15.25 -14.00 27.76
CA GLY A 14 -14.28 -13.84 28.83
C GLY A 14 -12.86 -13.57 28.33
N SER A 15 -12.02 -13.16 29.26
CA SER A 15 -10.61 -12.83 29.07
C SER A 15 -9.82 -13.95 28.37
N LEU A 16 -9.72 -13.88 27.04
CA LEU A 16 -8.55 -14.19 26.21
C LEU A 16 -8.93 -13.83 24.75
N MET A 17 -8.26 -12.81 24.19
CA MET A 17 -8.38 -12.35 22.79
C MET A 17 -9.77 -11.83 22.38
N ALA A 18 -10.09 -10.59 22.73
CA ALA A 18 -11.32 -9.94 22.29
C ALA A 18 -11.21 -9.53 20.80
N GLN A 19 -11.40 -10.48 19.89
CA GLN A 19 -11.56 -10.20 18.46
C GLN A 19 -13.02 -9.82 18.19
N HIS A 20 -13.24 -8.53 17.98
CA HIS A 20 -14.56 -7.97 17.68
C HIS A 20 -14.73 -7.83 16.18
N THR A 21 -15.98 -7.93 15.70
CA THR A 21 -16.33 -7.59 14.32
C THR A 21 -17.08 -6.25 14.32
N VAL A 22 -16.60 -5.30 13.53
CA VAL A 22 -17.19 -3.96 13.39
C VAL A 22 -17.60 -3.74 11.94
N THR A 23 -18.86 -3.35 11.75
CA THR A 23 -19.40 -2.98 10.43
C THR A 23 -19.56 -1.48 10.36
N ILE A 24 -18.89 -0.86 9.40
CA ILE A 24 -18.87 0.59 9.18
C ILE A 24 -19.67 0.89 7.92
N LYS A 25 -20.63 1.82 8.04
CA LYS A 25 -21.37 2.38 6.90
C LYS A 25 -20.67 3.66 6.46
N THR A 26 -20.19 3.72 5.22
CA THR A 26 -19.65 4.95 4.63
C THR A 26 -20.52 5.40 3.47
N GLY A 27 -20.49 6.69 3.14
CA GLY A 27 -21.34 7.30 2.11
C GLY A 27 -22.61 7.94 2.66
N ASP A 28 -23.48 8.41 1.78
CA ASP A 28 -24.71 9.09 2.16
C ASP A 28 -25.91 8.12 2.22
N ASP A 29 -27.11 8.64 2.51
CA ASP A 29 -28.30 7.80 2.64
C ASP A 29 -28.72 7.10 1.34
N LYS A 30 -28.24 7.58 0.18
CA LYS A 30 -28.57 7.06 -1.15
C LYS A 30 -27.47 6.21 -1.76
N ASN A 31 -26.21 6.51 -1.46
CA ASN A 31 -25.02 5.85 -1.96
C ASN A 31 -24.10 5.54 -0.77
N TYR A 32 -24.24 4.33 -0.21
CA TYR A 32 -23.42 3.86 0.89
C TYR A 32 -22.79 2.49 0.62
N SER A 33 -21.67 2.24 1.29
CA SER A 33 -20.99 0.96 1.33
C SER A 33 -20.83 0.50 2.77
N PHE A 34 -20.78 -0.82 2.96
CA PHE A 34 -20.47 -1.42 4.24
C PHE A 34 -19.08 -2.05 4.20
N TYR A 35 -18.28 -1.74 5.21
CA TYR A 35 -16.98 -2.37 5.43
C TYR A 35 -17.03 -3.15 6.73
N THR A 36 -16.66 -4.42 6.69
CA THR A 36 -16.56 -5.25 7.89
C THR A 36 -15.08 -5.46 8.20
N ILE A 37 -14.66 -5.02 9.39
CA ILE A 37 -13.30 -5.23 9.88
C ILE A 37 -13.33 -5.97 11.21
N GLN A 38 -12.27 -6.73 11.48
CA GLN A 38 -12.11 -7.45 12.73
C GLN A 38 -10.87 -6.98 13.47
N GLY A 39 -10.97 -6.92 14.80
CA GLY A 39 -9.86 -6.53 15.66
C GLY A 39 -10.28 -6.25 17.10
N ASP A 40 -9.33 -5.80 17.91
CA ASP A 40 -9.54 -5.53 19.32
C ASP A 40 -10.01 -4.08 19.53
N THR A 41 -11.29 -3.89 19.86
CA THR A 41 -11.88 -2.56 20.10
C THR A 41 -11.34 -1.85 21.33
N THR A 42 -10.53 -2.51 22.16
CA THR A 42 -9.84 -1.85 23.27
C THR A 42 -8.60 -1.08 22.80
N LYS A 43 -7.95 -1.57 21.73
CA LYS A 43 -6.70 -1.04 21.16
C LYS A 43 -6.91 0.28 20.45
N TYR A 44 -6.02 1.23 20.68
CA TYR A 44 -6.02 2.53 20.00
C TYR A 44 -5.76 2.40 18.49
N SER A 45 -4.87 1.51 18.09
CA SER A 45 -4.61 1.17 16.68
C SER A 45 -5.87 0.73 15.94
N PHE A 46 -6.73 -0.08 16.56
CA PHE A 46 -7.99 -0.49 15.94
C PHE A 46 -9.04 0.63 15.93
N LYS A 47 -9.09 1.44 17.01
CA LYS A 47 -9.95 2.65 17.05
C LYS A 47 -9.56 3.67 15.98
N ALA A 48 -8.26 3.85 15.73
CA ALA A 48 -7.75 4.71 14.67
C ALA A 48 -8.24 4.23 13.29
N LYS A 49 -8.12 2.92 13.02
CA LYS A 49 -8.63 2.32 11.78
C LYS A 49 -10.13 2.50 11.58
N ILE A 50 -10.93 2.36 12.64
CA ILE A 50 -12.38 2.63 12.58
C ILE A 50 -12.62 4.11 12.25
N ALA A 51 -11.96 5.02 12.96
CA ALA A 51 -12.12 6.45 12.76
C ALA A 51 -11.73 6.90 11.35
N ASP A 52 -10.65 6.35 10.79
CA ASP A 52 -10.21 6.59 9.42
C ASP A 52 -11.25 6.17 8.38
N LEU A 53 -11.78 4.95 8.49
CA LEU A 53 -12.84 4.45 7.61
C LEU A 53 -14.14 5.28 7.71
N GLU A 54 -14.37 5.94 8.85
CA GLU A 54 -15.49 6.85 9.07
C GLU A 54 -15.18 8.32 8.66
N ASN A 55 -13.98 8.59 8.15
CA ASN A 55 -13.44 9.93 7.85
C ASN A 55 -13.40 10.88 9.06
N ARG A 56 -13.28 10.33 10.29
CA ARG A 56 -13.11 11.10 11.53
C ARG A 56 -11.62 11.33 11.79
N PHE A 57 -10.98 12.13 10.93
CA PHE A 57 -9.52 12.28 10.92
C PHE A 57 -8.93 12.86 12.21
N GLU A 58 -9.65 13.71 12.95
CA GLU A 58 -9.22 14.17 14.28
C GLU A 58 -9.11 13.02 15.28
N ASP A 59 -10.10 12.13 15.28
CA ASP A 59 -10.09 10.94 16.14
C ASP A 59 -9.05 9.93 15.65
N ALA A 60 -8.87 9.77 14.35
CA ALA A 60 -7.84 8.91 13.76
C ALA A 60 -6.44 9.36 14.18
N ALA A 61 -6.13 10.66 14.10
CA ALA A 61 -4.88 11.24 14.58
C ALA A 61 -4.69 10.97 16.08
N LYS A 62 -5.70 11.31 16.90
CA LYS A 62 -5.66 11.14 18.36
C LYS A 62 -5.41 9.68 18.77
N TYR A 63 -6.12 8.74 18.16
CA TYR A 63 -5.95 7.33 18.47
C TYR A 63 -4.62 6.78 17.97
N THR A 64 -4.16 7.18 16.79
CA THR A 64 -2.84 6.76 16.29
C THR A 64 -1.73 7.24 17.22
N ILE A 65 -1.76 8.51 17.64
CA ILE A 65 -0.78 9.07 18.59
C ILE A 65 -0.79 8.32 19.92
N LYS A 66 -1.97 8.07 20.51
CA LYS A 66 -2.07 7.28 21.75
C LYS A 66 -1.55 5.86 21.58
N GLY A 67 -1.86 5.21 20.46
CA GLY A 67 -1.36 3.86 20.16
C GLY A 67 0.16 3.82 20.04
N ILE A 68 0.79 4.88 19.53
CA ILE A 68 2.25 5.04 19.53
C ILE A 68 2.78 5.16 20.96
N GLU A 69 2.18 6.03 21.78
CA GLU A 69 2.60 6.26 23.17
C GLU A 69 2.53 5.00 24.04
N VAL A 70 1.53 4.14 23.82
CA VAL A 70 1.37 2.87 24.56
C VAL A 70 2.03 1.66 23.88
N GLY A 71 2.76 1.86 22.78
CA GLY A 71 3.53 0.79 22.12
C GLY A 71 2.68 -0.27 21.40
N GLU A 72 1.54 0.10 20.81
CA GLU A 72 0.68 -0.85 20.08
C GLU A 72 1.17 -1.16 18.65
N PHE A 73 1.99 -0.30 18.06
CA PHE A 73 2.43 -0.44 16.67
C PHE A 73 3.75 -1.20 16.56
N LYS A 74 3.75 -2.26 15.74
CA LYS A 74 4.99 -2.99 15.38
C LYS A 74 5.89 -2.18 14.46
N ASN A 75 5.29 -1.42 13.53
CA ASN A 75 6.01 -0.53 12.63
C ASN A 75 5.73 0.92 13.05
N LEU A 76 6.63 1.48 13.86
CA LEU A 76 6.51 2.84 14.37
C LEU A 76 6.67 3.89 13.26
N ALA A 77 7.54 3.64 12.28
CA ALA A 77 7.72 4.51 11.13
C ALA A 77 6.38 4.75 10.40
N ASN A 78 5.68 3.69 10.02
CA ASN A 78 4.37 3.80 9.37
C ASN A 78 3.34 4.48 10.28
N ALA A 79 3.30 4.15 11.57
CA ALA A 79 2.35 4.78 12.49
C ALA A 79 2.58 6.30 12.63
N TYR A 80 3.84 6.75 12.66
CA TYR A 80 4.17 8.17 12.65
C TYR A 80 3.75 8.84 11.35
N TYR A 81 3.91 8.16 10.20
CA TYR A 81 3.46 8.66 8.90
C TYR A 81 1.94 8.80 8.84
N ASP A 82 1.20 7.76 9.22
CA ASP A 82 -0.28 7.78 9.26
C ASP A 82 -0.80 8.92 10.15
N ALA A 83 -0.20 9.09 11.33
CA ALA A 83 -0.52 10.21 12.22
C ALA A 83 -0.26 11.57 11.54
N ALA A 84 0.84 11.71 10.81
CA ALA A 84 1.14 12.95 10.07
C ALA A 84 0.07 13.24 9.00
N CYS A 85 -0.32 12.25 8.21
CA CYS A 85 -1.38 12.41 7.19
C CYS A 85 -2.70 12.88 7.82
N TYR A 86 -3.12 12.25 8.92
CA TYR A 86 -4.33 12.69 9.63
C TYR A 86 -4.20 14.13 10.17
N LEU A 87 -3.04 14.51 10.70
CA LEU A 87 -2.79 15.87 11.18
C LEU A 87 -2.84 16.91 10.04
N VAL A 88 -2.39 16.55 8.85
CA VAL A 88 -2.53 17.39 7.64
C VAL A 88 -4.00 17.60 7.29
N LEU A 89 -4.79 16.52 7.24
CA LEU A 89 -6.22 16.56 6.92
C LEU A 89 -7.02 17.40 7.93
N THR A 90 -6.53 17.53 9.17
CA THR A 90 -7.13 18.37 10.22
C THR A 90 -6.44 19.73 10.37
N ASN A 91 -5.66 20.15 9.38
CA ASN A 91 -4.97 21.44 9.32
C ASN A 91 -3.96 21.69 10.47
N ASN A 92 -3.45 20.65 11.14
CA ASN A 92 -2.38 20.74 12.14
C ASN A 92 -1.00 20.52 11.49
N LYS A 93 -0.58 21.51 10.71
CA LYS A 93 0.60 21.45 9.84
C LYS A 93 1.94 21.34 10.58
N GLU A 94 2.09 22.04 11.70
CA GLU A 94 3.34 22.04 12.46
C GLU A 94 3.62 20.68 13.10
N ASP A 95 2.59 20.06 13.70
CA ASP A 95 2.75 18.73 14.27
C ASP A 95 2.90 17.69 13.15
N ALA A 96 2.17 17.81 12.04
CA ALA A 96 2.36 16.92 10.89
C ALA A 96 3.83 16.83 10.48
N ILE A 97 4.54 17.95 10.33
CA ILE A 97 5.97 17.98 9.97
C ILE A 97 6.83 17.26 11.02
N LYS A 98 6.56 17.46 12.31
CA LYS A 98 7.27 16.75 13.39
C LYS A 98 7.06 15.23 13.30
N TYR A 99 5.84 14.80 12.99
CA TYR A 99 5.50 13.38 12.85
C TYR A 99 6.09 12.76 11.57
N ILE A 100 6.14 13.49 10.45
CA ILE A 100 6.89 13.06 9.25
C ILE A 100 8.37 12.85 9.61
N LYS A 101 8.99 13.80 10.31
CA LYS A 101 10.38 13.64 10.74
C LYS A 101 10.56 12.41 11.62
N LYS A 102 9.68 12.19 12.61
CA LYS A 102 9.71 10.98 13.45
C LYS A 102 9.58 9.71 12.63
N SER A 103 8.72 9.70 11.61
CA SER A 103 8.59 8.57 10.69
C SER A 103 9.92 8.24 10.00
N ILE A 104 10.56 9.27 9.39
CA ILE A 104 11.86 9.13 8.72
C ILE A 104 12.94 8.65 9.70
N ASP A 105 13.02 9.27 10.88
CA ASP A 105 14.00 8.89 11.91
C ASP A 105 13.81 7.44 12.42
N ASN A 106 12.60 6.88 12.28
CA ASN A 106 12.28 5.49 12.62
C ASN A 106 12.39 4.53 11.42
N GLY A 107 13.06 4.96 10.34
CA GLY A 107 13.38 4.10 9.20
C GLY A 107 12.26 3.99 8.16
N TRP A 108 11.41 5.01 8.03
CA TRP A 108 10.48 5.06 6.90
C TRP A 108 11.24 5.41 5.62
N GLU A 109 11.20 4.51 4.64
CA GLU A 109 12.10 4.57 3.47
C GLU A 109 11.43 5.09 2.19
N ASP A 110 10.11 5.30 2.15
CA ASP A 110 9.40 5.79 0.95
C ASP A 110 9.45 7.31 0.80
N LEU A 111 10.62 7.90 0.98
CA LEU A 111 10.83 9.35 1.00
C LEU A 111 10.34 10.08 -0.26
N ALA A 112 10.44 9.43 -1.42
CA ALA A 112 9.91 9.99 -2.67
C ALA A 112 8.40 10.29 -2.60
N HIS A 113 7.63 9.52 -1.82
CA HIS A 113 6.20 9.75 -1.67
C HIS A 113 5.90 11.15 -1.10
N LEU A 114 6.78 11.69 -0.23
CA LEU A 114 6.65 13.03 0.33
C LEU A 114 6.67 14.14 -0.73
N ASP A 115 7.27 13.88 -1.89
CA ASP A 115 7.34 14.85 -2.98
C ASP A 115 6.11 14.89 -3.87
N TYR A 116 5.33 13.83 -3.90
CA TYR A 116 4.22 13.72 -4.83
C TYR A 116 2.87 13.54 -4.15
N ASP A 117 2.86 13.36 -2.83
CA ASP A 117 1.64 13.39 -2.03
C ASP A 117 1.05 14.81 -2.03
N ALA A 118 -0.10 14.95 -2.69
CA ALA A 118 -0.83 16.19 -2.84
C ALA A 118 -1.27 16.77 -1.49
N ASP A 119 -1.56 15.91 -0.50
CA ASP A 119 -1.97 16.36 0.83
C ASP A 119 -0.81 17.07 1.55
N LEU A 120 0.43 16.70 1.25
CA LEU A 120 1.62 17.30 1.85
C LEU A 120 2.08 18.59 1.16
N HIS A 121 1.58 18.91 -0.03
CA HIS A 121 1.95 20.13 -0.76
C HIS A 121 1.85 21.43 0.06
N PRO A 122 0.80 21.64 0.89
CA PRO A 122 0.70 22.83 1.74
C PRO A 122 1.78 22.95 2.81
N LEU A 123 2.51 21.86 3.11
CA LEU A 123 3.60 21.86 4.10
C LEU A 123 4.93 22.34 3.51
N LYS A 124 5.15 22.12 2.21
CA LYS A 124 6.47 22.26 1.56
C LYS A 124 7.06 23.68 1.63
N SER A 125 6.22 24.70 1.67
CA SER A 125 6.66 26.10 1.76
C SER A 125 7.05 26.52 3.18
N SER A 126 6.69 25.75 4.20
CA SER A 126 6.92 26.09 5.61
C SER A 126 8.41 26.00 5.99
N ASN A 127 8.81 26.80 6.99
CA ASN A 127 10.17 26.75 7.53
C ASN A 127 10.48 25.39 8.19
N GLY A 128 9.49 24.75 8.81
CA GLY A 128 9.63 23.41 9.38
C GLY A 128 9.99 22.38 8.31
N TRP A 129 9.29 22.38 7.17
CA TRP A 129 9.61 21.47 6.07
C TRP A 129 11.01 21.68 5.52
N LYS A 130 11.36 22.94 5.20
CA LYS A 130 12.68 23.30 4.65
C LYS A 130 13.84 22.91 5.56
N SER A 131 13.63 22.98 6.88
CA SER A 131 14.68 22.67 7.86
C SER A 131 14.73 21.19 8.27
N MET A 132 13.59 20.50 8.32
CA MET A 132 13.50 19.14 8.89
C MET A 132 13.38 18.04 7.82
N ILE A 133 12.72 18.31 6.69
CA ILE A 133 12.34 17.31 5.70
C ILE A 133 13.14 17.46 4.40
N GLU A 134 13.28 18.67 3.88
CA GLU A 134 14.02 18.92 2.64
C GLU A 134 15.47 18.38 2.65
N PRO A 135 16.24 18.47 3.75
CA PRO A 135 17.57 17.84 3.81
C PRO A 135 17.51 16.31 3.66
N LYS A 136 16.47 15.66 4.19
CA LYS A 136 16.27 14.20 4.06
C LYS A 136 15.91 13.78 2.64
N LEU A 137 15.13 14.59 1.93
CA LEU A 137 14.85 14.37 0.52
C LEU A 137 16.12 14.53 -0.33
N LYS A 138 16.93 15.56 -0.05
CA LYS A 138 18.24 15.73 -0.72
C LYS A 138 19.15 14.52 -0.49
N GLU A 139 19.26 14.05 0.75
CA GLU A 139 20.02 12.82 1.08
C GLU A 139 19.50 11.60 0.30
N TYR A 140 18.18 11.45 0.20
CA TYR A 140 17.55 10.36 -0.56
C TYR A 140 17.89 10.42 -2.06
N TYR A 141 17.81 11.58 -2.72
CA TYR A 141 18.09 11.69 -4.16
C TYR A 141 19.58 11.70 -4.53
N ILE A 142 20.51 11.66 -3.57
CA ILE A 142 21.93 11.40 -3.87
C ILE A 142 22.12 10.01 -4.49
N ILE A 143 21.30 9.04 -4.08
CA ILE A 143 21.42 7.62 -4.48
C ILE A 143 20.22 7.07 -5.25
N ASN A 144 19.13 7.83 -5.34
CA ASN A 144 17.89 7.43 -6.01
C ASN A 144 17.59 8.37 -7.17
N ASN A 145 17.04 7.84 -8.25
CA ASN A 145 16.73 8.61 -9.45
C ASN A 145 15.42 9.40 -9.28
N GLU A 146 15.51 10.75 -9.32
CA GLU A 146 14.37 11.65 -9.13
C GLU A 146 13.34 11.55 -10.25
N ASP A 147 13.77 11.44 -11.52
CA ASP A 147 12.87 11.28 -12.66
C ASP A 147 12.07 9.97 -12.57
N LEU A 148 12.72 8.88 -12.15
CA LEU A 148 12.04 7.61 -11.91
C LEU A 148 11.06 7.68 -10.74
N ALA A 149 11.44 8.36 -9.65
CA ALA A 149 10.56 8.57 -8.51
C ALA A 149 9.29 9.32 -8.92
N LYS A 150 9.43 10.36 -9.74
CA LYS A 150 8.30 11.10 -10.32
C LYS A 150 7.42 10.22 -11.20
N MET A 151 8.01 9.49 -12.15
CA MET A 151 7.24 8.61 -13.04
C MET A 151 6.47 7.55 -12.26
N TYR A 152 7.08 6.96 -11.22
CA TYR A 152 6.43 6.00 -10.33
C TYR A 152 5.24 6.64 -9.59
N ALA A 153 5.41 7.84 -9.04
CA ALA A 153 4.33 8.51 -8.34
C ALA A 153 3.14 8.81 -9.27
N GLU A 154 3.40 9.31 -10.47
CA GLU A 154 2.37 9.54 -11.49
C GLU A 154 1.68 8.24 -11.93
N ASP A 155 2.43 7.14 -12.01
CA ASP A 155 1.93 5.80 -12.33
C ASP A 155 0.97 5.28 -11.25
N GLN A 156 1.34 5.42 -9.98
CA GLN A 156 0.51 4.99 -8.85
C GLN A 156 -0.72 5.91 -8.68
N GLN A 157 -0.55 7.22 -8.80
CA GLN A 157 -1.65 8.18 -8.63
C GLN A 157 -2.76 7.96 -9.67
N ALA A 158 -2.41 7.64 -10.92
CA ALA A 158 -3.37 7.34 -11.96
C ALA A 158 -4.27 6.13 -11.64
N ARG A 159 -3.81 5.22 -10.76
CA ARG A 159 -4.56 4.03 -10.30
C ARG A 159 -5.36 4.28 -9.04
N LEU A 160 -4.94 5.23 -8.20
CA LEU A 160 -5.62 5.57 -6.94
C LEU A 160 -6.79 6.54 -7.12
N SER A 161 -6.83 7.31 -8.21
CA SER A 161 -7.84 8.34 -8.46
C SER A 161 -9.27 7.80 -8.63
N GLY A 162 -9.44 6.49 -8.82
CA GLY A 162 -10.74 5.86 -9.06
C GLY A 162 -11.36 6.20 -10.42
N GLN A 163 -10.71 7.04 -11.23
CA GLN A 163 -11.13 7.39 -12.59
C GLN A 163 -10.22 6.69 -13.59
N ILE A 164 -10.82 5.94 -14.52
CA ILE A 164 -10.07 5.33 -15.61
C ILE A 164 -9.69 6.43 -16.60
N ASP A 165 -8.44 6.87 -16.55
CA ASP A 165 -7.85 7.71 -17.58
C ASP A 165 -7.74 6.90 -18.88
N SER A 166 -8.45 7.33 -19.92
CA SER A 166 -8.44 6.65 -21.23
C SER A 166 -7.05 6.55 -21.84
N ASN A 167 -6.12 7.44 -21.44
CA ASN A 167 -4.76 7.49 -21.95
C ASN A 167 -3.77 6.75 -21.03
N LEU A 168 -4.24 6.03 -20.00
CA LEU A 168 -3.37 5.33 -19.05
C LEU A 168 -2.42 4.35 -19.75
N ALA A 169 -2.91 3.59 -20.73
CA ALA A 169 -2.09 2.62 -21.45
C ALA A 169 -0.93 3.27 -22.21
N GLU A 170 -1.18 4.41 -22.86
CA GLU A 170 -0.16 5.20 -23.56
C GLU A 170 0.87 5.77 -22.58
N LYS A 171 0.41 6.35 -21.46
CA LYS A 171 1.29 6.86 -20.40
C LYS A 171 2.17 5.76 -19.82
N ASP A 172 1.61 4.58 -19.59
CA ASP A 172 2.38 3.43 -19.08
C ASP A 172 3.44 2.99 -20.10
N GLU A 173 3.15 2.99 -21.40
CA GLU A 173 4.12 2.69 -22.44
C GLU A 173 5.28 3.69 -22.50
N ILE A 174 4.97 4.99 -22.38
CA ILE A 174 5.98 6.06 -22.29
C ILE A 174 6.90 5.83 -21.08
N ARG A 175 6.32 5.56 -19.90
CA ARG A 175 7.10 5.30 -18.68
C ARG A 175 7.97 4.05 -18.81
N ARG A 176 7.45 2.96 -19.37
CA ARG A 176 8.25 1.73 -19.61
C ARG A 176 9.41 2.00 -20.56
N THR A 177 9.18 2.73 -21.65
CA THR A 177 10.24 3.13 -22.59
C THR A 177 11.32 3.94 -21.88
N LYS A 178 10.93 4.90 -21.03
CA LYS A 178 11.89 5.69 -20.24
C LYS A 178 12.65 4.82 -19.21
N VAL A 179 11.99 3.87 -18.55
CA VAL A 179 12.66 2.91 -17.64
C VAL A 179 13.74 2.11 -18.37
N LEU A 180 13.47 1.65 -19.59
CA LEU A 180 14.47 0.93 -20.39
C LEU A 180 15.66 1.82 -20.74
N GLN A 181 15.44 3.08 -21.11
CA GLN A 181 16.53 4.04 -21.35
C GLN A 181 17.37 4.28 -20.08
N LEU A 182 16.74 4.46 -18.91
CA LEU A 182 17.45 4.62 -17.64
C LEU A 182 18.29 3.38 -17.31
N LEU A 183 17.79 2.18 -17.64
CA LEU A 183 18.50 0.93 -17.45
C LEU A 183 19.73 0.83 -18.39
N GLU A 184 19.58 1.17 -19.67
CA GLU A 184 20.66 1.18 -20.66
C GLU A 184 21.77 2.18 -20.29
N ASN A 185 21.39 3.33 -19.75
CA ASN A 185 22.33 4.36 -19.28
C ASN A 185 22.95 4.05 -17.90
N ASN A 186 22.59 2.93 -17.27
CA ASN A 186 23.04 2.55 -15.93
C ASN A 186 22.69 3.60 -14.85
N GLU A 187 21.52 4.22 -14.98
CA GLU A 187 21.03 5.29 -14.09
C GLU A 187 20.22 4.77 -12.88
N LEU A 188 19.89 3.47 -12.86
CA LEU A 188 19.23 2.81 -11.72
C LEU A 188 20.25 2.26 -10.75
N LYS A 189 20.31 2.79 -9.52
CA LYS A 189 21.45 2.57 -8.61
C LYS A 189 21.09 1.90 -7.29
N SER A 190 19.84 1.97 -6.88
CA SER A 190 19.40 1.51 -5.56
C SER A 190 18.30 0.44 -5.64
N GLY A 191 18.05 -0.22 -4.51
CA GLY A 191 16.89 -1.11 -4.39
C GLY A 191 15.55 -0.40 -4.60
N HIS A 192 15.47 0.89 -4.25
CA HIS A 192 14.27 1.71 -4.49
C HIS A 192 14.10 2.02 -5.98
N ASP A 193 15.17 2.33 -6.71
CA ASP A 193 15.11 2.53 -8.16
C ASP A 193 14.65 1.25 -8.85
N PHE A 194 15.29 0.12 -8.53
CA PHE A 194 14.91 -1.16 -9.12
C PHE A 194 13.47 -1.57 -8.79
N TYR A 195 13.00 -1.33 -7.56
CA TYR A 195 11.61 -1.57 -7.19
C TYR A 195 10.63 -0.69 -7.99
N LYS A 196 10.88 0.62 -8.07
CA LYS A 196 10.02 1.56 -8.80
C LYS A 196 9.96 1.24 -10.29
N ALA A 197 11.12 0.95 -10.89
CA ALA A 197 11.22 0.49 -12.27
C ALA A 197 10.46 -0.84 -12.47
N ALA A 198 10.60 -1.80 -11.54
CA ALA A 198 9.86 -3.06 -11.61
C ALA A 198 8.35 -2.86 -11.53
N MET A 199 7.85 -1.92 -10.73
CA MET A 199 6.41 -1.61 -10.66
C MET A 199 5.90 -1.04 -11.98
N ILE A 200 6.62 -0.08 -12.58
CA ILE A 200 6.27 0.49 -13.88
C ILE A 200 6.25 -0.60 -14.97
N MET A 201 7.24 -1.51 -14.98
CA MET A 201 7.29 -2.64 -15.91
C MET A 201 6.19 -3.67 -15.61
N HIS A 202 5.85 -3.91 -14.34
CA HIS A 202 4.76 -4.79 -13.92
C HIS A 202 3.42 -4.34 -14.52
N HIS A 203 3.23 -3.05 -14.75
CA HIS A 203 2.06 -2.48 -15.41
C HIS A 203 2.05 -2.59 -16.95
N GLY A 204 3.05 -3.24 -17.54
CA GLY A 204 3.04 -3.60 -18.96
C GLY A 204 2.01 -4.66 -19.31
N ASN A 205 2.00 -5.06 -20.58
CA ASN A 205 1.01 -5.98 -21.14
C ASN A 205 1.63 -7.13 -21.97
N SER A 206 2.96 -7.18 -22.10
CA SER A 206 3.69 -8.20 -22.84
C SER A 206 4.45 -9.17 -21.92
N VAL A 207 4.89 -10.31 -22.46
CA VAL A 207 5.75 -11.25 -21.73
C VAL A 207 7.09 -10.59 -21.41
N GLU A 208 7.60 -9.78 -22.32
CA GLU A 208 8.85 -9.05 -22.22
C GLU A 208 8.81 -8.01 -21.10
N ASP A 209 7.71 -7.26 -20.96
CA ASP A 209 7.50 -6.32 -19.85
C ASP A 209 7.64 -7.04 -18.50
N TYR A 210 6.95 -8.18 -18.34
CA TYR A 210 6.99 -8.94 -17.10
C TYR A 210 8.35 -9.58 -16.82
N LYS A 211 9.09 -10.01 -17.85
CA LYS A 211 10.47 -10.48 -17.70
C LYS A 211 11.40 -9.36 -17.23
N HIS A 212 11.28 -8.16 -17.79
CA HIS A 212 12.03 -7.00 -17.31
C HIS A 212 11.67 -6.68 -15.85
N ALA A 213 10.37 -6.69 -15.51
CA ALA A 213 9.93 -6.52 -14.13
C ALA A 213 10.53 -7.57 -13.19
N GLU A 214 10.59 -8.84 -13.61
CA GLU A 214 11.17 -9.94 -12.82
C GLU A 214 12.67 -9.72 -12.59
N ILE A 215 13.43 -9.29 -13.60
CA ILE A 215 14.87 -8.99 -13.42
C ILE A 215 15.07 -7.82 -12.45
N LEU A 216 14.30 -6.74 -12.63
CA LEU A 216 14.41 -5.54 -11.80
C LEU A 216 14.04 -5.83 -10.35
N ILE A 217 12.95 -6.57 -10.09
CA ILE A 217 12.55 -6.87 -8.72
C ILE A 217 13.53 -7.79 -8.00
N GLN A 218 14.19 -8.73 -8.70
CA GLN A 218 15.26 -9.52 -8.10
C GLN A 218 16.45 -8.65 -7.71
N LYS A 219 16.85 -7.67 -8.54
CA LYS A 219 17.89 -6.68 -8.18
C LYS A 219 17.49 -5.86 -6.95
N ALA A 220 16.24 -5.43 -6.86
CA ALA A 220 15.72 -4.73 -5.69
C ALA A 220 15.80 -5.57 -4.42
N MET A 221 15.46 -6.86 -4.49
CA MET A 221 15.44 -7.78 -3.35
C MET A 221 16.83 -8.14 -2.79
N VAL A 222 17.89 -8.05 -3.60
CA VAL A 222 19.28 -8.31 -3.17
C VAL A 222 20.09 -7.04 -2.89
N SER A 223 19.44 -5.87 -3.01
CA SER A 223 20.06 -4.58 -2.73
C SER A 223 20.27 -4.37 -1.23
N LYS A 224 21.21 -3.49 -0.87
CA LYS A 224 21.49 -3.15 0.54
C LYS A 224 20.26 -2.66 1.31
N HIS A 225 19.40 -1.90 0.63
CA HIS A 225 18.13 -1.41 1.14
C HIS A 225 17.01 -2.01 0.29
N VAL A 226 16.30 -2.98 0.85
CA VAL A 226 15.21 -3.69 0.17
C VAL A 226 13.91 -2.95 0.44
N HIS A 227 13.24 -2.51 -0.62
CA HIS A 227 11.94 -1.90 -0.48
C HIS A 227 10.93 -2.88 0.14
N GLN A 228 10.18 -2.45 1.16
CA GLN A 228 9.25 -3.31 1.92
C GLN A 228 8.23 -4.08 1.08
N MET A 229 7.82 -3.51 -0.07
CA MET A 229 6.87 -4.12 -1.01
C MET A 229 7.54 -4.97 -2.10
N ALA A 230 8.87 -5.00 -2.17
CA ALA A 230 9.57 -5.78 -3.19
C ALA A 230 9.24 -7.29 -3.13
N PRO A 231 9.15 -7.93 -1.95
CA PRO A 231 8.78 -9.35 -1.88
C PRO A 231 7.39 -9.63 -2.47
N TRP A 232 6.39 -8.80 -2.13
CA TRP A 232 5.03 -8.94 -2.67
C TRP A 232 5.00 -8.70 -4.19
N LEU A 233 5.70 -7.66 -4.66
CA LEU A 233 5.77 -7.36 -6.08
C LEU A 233 6.42 -8.50 -6.88
N SER A 234 7.39 -9.21 -6.30
CA SER A 234 7.99 -10.41 -6.92
C SER A 234 6.93 -11.50 -7.17
N ALA A 235 6.07 -11.78 -6.19
CA ALA A 235 4.95 -12.70 -6.35
C ALA A 235 3.94 -12.20 -7.40
N ALA A 236 3.62 -10.90 -7.38
CA ALA A 236 2.68 -10.29 -8.31
C ALA A 236 3.15 -10.32 -9.77
N ILE A 237 4.42 -10.04 -10.02
CA ILE A 237 5.04 -10.14 -11.35
C ILE A 237 4.98 -11.58 -11.85
N LYS A 238 5.30 -12.56 -10.99
CA LYS A 238 5.27 -13.98 -11.35
C LYS A 238 3.87 -14.41 -11.79
N ASP A 239 2.85 -14.03 -11.03
CA ASP A 239 1.47 -14.34 -11.35
C ASP A 239 1.03 -13.72 -12.68
N ARG A 240 1.36 -12.44 -12.94
CA ARG A 240 1.05 -11.81 -14.25
C ARG A 240 1.72 -12.52 -15.41
N LEU A 241 3.00 -12.89 -15.26
CA LEU A 241 3.73 -13.63 -16.28
C LEU A 241 3.09 -14.99 -16.56
N LEU A 242 2.73 -15.75 -15.52
CA LEU A 242 2.09 -17.06 -15.67
C LEU A 242 0.76 -16.95 -16.39
N LEU A 243 -0.10 -16.03 -15.96
CA LEU A 243 -1.41 -15.80 -16.60
C LEU A 243 -1.26 -15.38 -18.06
N LYS A 244 -0.28 -14.54 -18.38
CA LYS A 244 0.01 -14.13 -19.77
C LYS A 244 0.46 -15.30 -20.64
N LEU A 245 1.14 -16.29 -20.06
CA LEU A 245 1.56 -17.53 -20.71
C LEU A 245 0.45 -18.60 -20.72
N GLY A 246 -0.77 -18.29 -20.29
CA GLY A 246 -1.89 -19.23 -20.22
C GLY A 246 -1.74 -20.29 -19.12
N LYS A 247 -0.91 -20.03 -18.11
CA LYS A 247 -0.69 -20.92 -16.96
C LYS A 247 -1.42 -20.40 -15.72
N PRO A 248 -1.87 -21.28 -14.81
CA PRO A 248 -2.39 -20.85 -13.51
C PRO A 248 -1.34 -20.04 -12.74
N GLN A 249 -1.79 -18.98 -12.07
CA GLN A 249 -0.97 -18.20 -11.16
C GLN A 249 -0.64 -18.99 -9.89
N TRP A 250 0.40 -18.62 -9.16
CA TRP A 250 0.87 -19.37 -8.00
C TRP A 250 0.48 -18.71 -6.69
N TYR A 251 0.56 -17.38 -6.62
CA TYR A 251 0.45 -16.64 -5.37
C TYR A 251 -0.96 -16.09 -5.12
N GLY A 252 -1.79 -15.97 -6.16
CA GLY A 252 -3.17 -15.50 -6.05
C GLY A 252 -3.27 -13.99 -5.87
N THR A 253 -2.39 -13.25 -6.54
CA THR A 253 -2.27 -11.79 -6.45
C THR A 253 -2.99 -11.05 -7.57
N GLN A 254 -3.41 -11.74 -8.63
CA GLN A 254 -3.99 -11.14 -9.84
C GLN A 254 -5.42 -11.63 -10.08
N ASN A 255 -6.22 -10.79 -10.75
CA ASN A 255 -7.58 -11.09 -11.19
C ASN A 255 -8.51 -11.57 -10.06
N MET A 256 -8.33 -11.04 -8.85
CA MET A 256 -9.29 -11.21 -7.76
C MET A 256 -10.55 -10.40 -8.07
N THR A 257 -11.70 -10.95 -7.72
CA THR A 257 -13.01 -10.29 -7.82
C THR A 257 -13.63 -10.12 -6.43
N VAL A 258 -14.75 -9.40 -6.36
CA VAL A 258 -15.52 -9.27 -5.12
C VAL A 258 -16.90 -9.89 -5.34
N ILE A 259 -17.20 -10.96 -4.61
CA ILE A 259 -18.50 -11.65 -4.62
C ILE A 259 -19.13 -11.47 -3.24
N LYS A 260 -20.34 -10.88 -3.20
CA LYS A 260 -21.08 -10.61 -1.95
C LYS A 260 -20.21 -9.87 -0.91
N GLY A 261 -19.43 -8.89 -1.36
CA GLY A 261 -18.54 -8.08 -0.52
C GLY A 261 -17.28 -8.79 -0.04
N LYS A 262 -16.98 -10.00 -0.53
CA LYS A 262 -15.79 -10.77 -0.15
C LYS A 262 -14.88 -10.99 -1.35
N ILE A 263 -13.57 -10.90 -1.12
CA ILE A 263 -12.55 -11.20 -2.13
C ILE A 263 -12.70 -12.66 -2.56
N ALA A 264 -12.67 -12.90 -3.86
CA ALA A 264 -12.81 -14.20 -4.47
C ALA A 264 -11.84 -14.35 -5.65
N ILE A 265 -11.47 -15.60 -5.98
CA ILE A 265 -10.58 -15.92 -7.09
C ILE A 265 -11.10 -17.15 -7.84
N ASP A 266 -11.06 -17.11 -9.17
CA ASP A 266 -11.49 -18.25 -9.99
C ASP A 266 -10.55 -19.45 -9.75
N PRO A 267 -11.06 -20.63 -9.34
CA PRO A 267 -10.23 -21.82 -9.17
C PRO A 267 -9.46 -22.25 -10.42
N LYS A 268 -9.92 -21.86 -11.63
CA LYS A 268 -9.25 -22.21 -12.90
C LYS A 268 -7.95 -21.45 -13.15
N ILE A 269 -7.76 -20.31 -12.48
CA ILE A 269 -6.61 -19.43 -12.74
C ILE A 269 -5.51 -19.52 -11.68
N ILE A 270 -5.59 -20.46 -10.74
CA ILE A 270 -4.63 -20.60 -9.64
C ILE A 270 -4.24 -22.05 -9.37
N ASP A 271 -2.94 -22.28 -9.17
CA ASP A 271 -2.38 -23.52 -8.62
C ASP A 271 -1.94 -23.29 -7.18
N THR A 272 -2.71 -23.83 -6.23
CA THR A 272 -2.44 -23.68 -4.79
C THR A 272 -1.31 -24.57 -4.28
N THR A 273 -0.84 -25.53 -5.09
CA THR A 273 0.21 -26.49 -4.72
C THR A 273 1.60 -26.09 -5.20
N ALA A 274 1.70 -25.11 -6.11
CA ALA A 274 2.95 -24.71 -6.75
C ALA A 274 4.00 -24.10 -5.80
N VAL A 275 3.59 -23.58 -4.63
CA VAL A 275 4.47 -22.84 -3.73
C VAL A 275 4.19 -23.18 -2.27
N THR A 276 5.25 -23.40 -1.49
CA THR A 276 5.18 -23.74 -0.06
C THR A 276 4.66 -22.57 0.80
N PRO A 277 4.09 -22.83 1.98
CA PRO A 277 3.71 -21.79 2.93
C PRO A 277 4.86 -20.86 3.32
N GLU A 278 6.07 -21.39 3.49
CA GLU A 278 7.27 -20.63 3.84
C GLU A 278 7.60 -19.60 2.75
N ARG A 279 7.58 -20.03 1.49
CA ARG A 279 7.87 -19.14 0.37
C ARG A 279 6.80 -18.08 0.17
N ARG A 280 5.53 -18.40 0.43
CA ARG A 280 4.45 -17.38 0.44
C ARG A 280 4.70 -16.32 1.48
N LYS A 281 5.09 -16.74 2.69
CA LYS A 281 5.41 -15.84 3.80
C LYS A 281 6.62 -14.96 3.48
N GLU A 282 7.69 -15.51 2.91
CA GLU A 282 8.86 -14.74 2.48
C GLU A 282 8.50 -13.62 1.49
N LEU A 283 7.58 -13.91 0.57
CA LEU A 283 7.14 -12.95 -0.44
C LEU A 283 5.97 -12.09 0.02
N ASN A 284 5.55 -12.14 1.29
CA ASN A 284 4.35 -11.44 1.77
C ASN A 284 3.11 -11.69 0.89
N ALA A 285 3.03 -12.86 0.26
CA ALA A 285 1.92 -13.27 -0.59
C ALA A 285 0.75 -13.80 0.25
N PRO A 286 -0.49 -13.86 -0.29
CA PRO A 286 -1.61 -14.49 0.38
C PRO A 286 -1.26 -15.90 0.89
N THR A 287 -1.63 -16.15 2.15
CA THR A 287 -1.47 -17.47 2.77
C THR A 287 -2.39 -18.49 2.10
N ILE A 288 -2.09 -19.78 2.28
CA ILE A 288 -2.97 -20.84 1.77
C ILE A 288 -4.36 -20.74 2.40
N GLU A 289 -4.45 -20.39 3.68
CA GLU A 289 -5.71 -20.19 4.40
C GLU A 289 -6.52 -19.06 3.78
N THR A 290 -5.87 -17.92 3.51
CA THR A 290 -6.49 -16.79 2.79
C THR A 290 -6.98 -17.20 1.40
N LEU A 291 -6.19 -17.97 0.63
CA LEU A 291 -6.62 -18.43 -0.69
C LEU A 291 -7.79 -19.42 -0.63
N ARG A 292 -7.84 -20.30 0.37
CA ARG A 292 -8.99 -21.19 0.60
C ARG A 292 -10.26 -20.38 0.82
N GLU A 293 -10.18 -19.26 1.55
CA GLU A 293 -11.32 -18.35 1.72
C GLU A 293 -11.73 -17.70 0.39
N TYR A 294 -10.78 -17.21 -0.40
CA TYR A 294 -11.06 -16.61 -1.71
C TYR A 294 -11.72 -17.61 -2.66
N LEU A 295 -11.26 -18.85 -2.70
CA LEU A 295 -11.84 -19.93 -3.50
C LEU A 295 -13.26 -20.30 -3.03
N LYS A 296 -13.47 -20.37 -1.70
CA LYS A 296 -14.80 -20.60 -1.12
C LYS A 296 -15.78 -19.48 -1.49
N ASN A 297 -15.33 -18.23 -1.44
CA ASN A 297 -16.15 -17.08 -1.81
C ASN A 297 -16.54 -17.11 -3.30
N PHE A 298 -15.65 -17.60 -4.19
CA PHE A 298 -15.96 -17.78 -5.61
C PHE A 298 -17.01 -18.84 -5.87
N ASN A 299 -16.93 -19.98 -5.19
CA ASN A 299 -17.90 -21.08 -5.33
C ASN A 299 -19.25 -20.81 -4.65
N SER A 300 -19.33 -19.74 -3.84
CA SER A 300 -20.56 -19.31 -3.17
C SER A 300 -21.40 -18.35 -4.03
N ASN A 301 -21.04 -18.19 -5.31
CA ASN A 301 -21.75 -17.34 -6.27
C ASN A 301 -23.11 -17.94 -6.63
#